data_AF-F3B3L6-F1
#
_entry.id   AF-F3B3L6-F1
#
_cell.length_a   1.000
_cell.length_b   1.000
_cell.length_c   1.000
_cell.angle_alpha   90.00
_cell.angle_beta   90.00
_cell.angle_gamma   90.00
#
_symmetry.space_group_name_H-M   'P 1'
#
loop_
_entity.id
_entity.type
_entity.pdbx_description
1 polymer ?
#
loop_
_entity_poly.entity_id
_entity_poly.type
_entity_poly.pdbx_seq_one_letter_code
_entity_poly.pdbx_strand_id
1 'polypeptide(L)' 'MDFDEDNAKRILSDNEVRAIVKLYMGEFSATAWGCDLTFDYVKINADYRS' A
#
# COMPACT_ATOMS: atom_id res chain seq x y z
N MET A 1 -22.41 -6.22 4.13
CA MET A 1 -21.16 -7.00 4.19
C MET A 1 -20.22 -6.16 5.01
N ASP A 2 -19.97 -6.58 6.24
CA ASP A 2 -19.19 -5.79 7.18
C ASP A 2 -17.69 -5.95 6.89
N PHE A 3 -16.93 -4.93 7.24
CA PHE A 3 -15.48 -4.96 7.15
C PHE A 3 -14.91 -5.91 8.20
N ASP A 4 -14.08 -6.85 7.76
CA ASP A 4 -13.37 -7.80 8.62
C ASP A 4 -11.93 -7.31 8.81
N GLU A 5 -11.68 -6.66 9.95
CA GLU A 5 -10.40 -6.07 10.29
C GLU A 5 -9.31 -7.12 10.50
N ASP A 6 -9.65 -8.28 11.08
CA ASP A 6 -8.69 -9.36 11.34
C ASP A 6 -8.19 -9.96 10.01
N ASN A 7 -9.10 -10.16 9.06
CA ASN A 7 -8.71 -10.61 7.73
C ASN A 7 -7.89 -9.54 6.98
N ALA A 8 -8.25 -8.26 7.10
CA ALA A 8 -7.47 -7.17 6.50
C ALA A 8 -6.05 -7.10 7.08
N LYS A 9 -5.91 -7.22 8.40
CA LYS A 9 -4.62 -7.24 9.09
C LYS A 9 -3.75 -8.41 8.64
N ARG A 10 -4.34 -9.60 8.45
CA ARG A 10 -3.63 -10.76 7.93
C ARG A 10 -3.08 -10.50 6.53
N ILE A 11 -3.88 -9.94 5.62
CA ILE A 11 -3.46 -9.61 4.25
C ILE A 11 -2.36 -8.54 4.24
N LEU A 12 -2.48 -7.52 5.09
CA LEU A 12 -1.50 -6.43 5.17
C LEU A 12 -0.18 -6.82 5.86
N SER A 13 -0.12 -7.97 6.53
CA SER A 13 1.10 -8.48 7.18
C SER A 13 1.99 -9.31 6.24
N ASP A 14 1.53 -9.59 5.01
CA ASP A 14 2.30 -10.33 4.02
C ASP A 14 3.41 -9.46 3.38
N ASN A 15 4.45 -10.10 2.84
CA ASN A 15 5.58 -9.41 2.20
C ASN A 15 5.19 -8.64 0.92
N GLU A 16 4.14 -9.07 0.21
CA GLU A 16 3.60 -8.39 -0.97
C GLU A 16 2.12 -8.11 -0.75
N VAL A 17 1.73 -6.83 -0.83
CA VAL A 17 0.34 -6.42 -0.73
C VAL A 17 -0.17 -5.99 -2.11
N ARG A 18 -1.32 -6.52 -2.51
CA ARG A 18 -1.99 -6.20 -3.78
C ARG A 18 -3.27 -5.41 -3.55
N ALA A 19 -3.29 -4.17 -4.01
CA ALA A 19 -4.49 -3.34 -4.06
C ALA A 19 -5.10 -3.40 -5.47
N ILE A 20 -6.30 -3.95 -5.59
CA ILE A 20 -7.04 -4.04 -6.86
C ILE A 20 -8.19 -3.03 -6.83
N VAL A 21 -8.18 -2.09 -7.77
CA VAL A 21 -9.23 -1.08 -7.89
C VAL A 21 -9.90 -1.22 -9.25
N LYS A 22 -11.23 -1.33 -9.26
CA LYS A 22 -12.05 -1.23 -10.46
C LYS A 22 -12.76 0.13 -10.46
N LEU A 23 -12.41 0.97 -11.41
CA LEU A 23 -12.98 2.32 -11.52
C LEU A 23 -14.35 2.35 -12.20
N TYR A 24 -14.72 1.30 -12.96
CA TYR A 24 -15.98 1.24 -13.72
C TYR A 24 -16.17 2.40 -14.73
N MET A 25 -15.07 2.93 -15.29
CA MET A 25 -15.06 4.08 -16.21
C MET A 25 -14.51 3.76 -17.61
N GLY A 26 -14.48 2.48 -18.00
CA GLY A 26 -14.02 2.04 -19.32
C GLY A 26 -13.25 0.72 -19.29
N GLU A 27 -12.52 0.44 -20.36
CA GLU A 27 -11.82 -0.82 -20.63
C GLU A 27 -10.31 -0.77 -20.34
N PHE A 28 -9.78 0.43 -20.05
CA PHE A 28 -8.35 0.60 -19.83
C PHE A 28 -7.92 0.11 -18.44
N SER A 29 -6.68 -0.38 -18.36
CA SER A 29 -6.05 -0.82 -17.11
C SER A 29 -4.61 -0.33 -17.03
N ALA A 30 -4.13 -0.15 -15.80
CA ALA A 30 -2.75 0.21 -15.49
C ALA A 30 -2.30 -0.53 -14.22
N THR A 31 -0.99 -0.77 -14.11
CA THR A 31 -0.36 -1.36 -12.92
C THR A 31 0.75 -0.44 -12.46
N ALA A 32 0.85 -0.24 -11.14
CA ALA A 32 1.92 0.50 -10.50
C ALA A 32 2.53 -0.34 -9.37
N TRP A 33 3.79 -0.07 -9.05
CA TRP A 33 4.52 -0.73 -7.97
C TRP A 33 5.06 0.32 -7.01
N GLY A 34 5.14 -0.06 -5.74
CA GLY A 34 5.67 0.78 -4.67
C GLY A 34 6.07 -0.08 -3.49
N CYS A 35 6.42 0.58 -2.40
CA CYS A 35 6.72 -0.03 -1.11
C CYS A 35 6.00 0.71 0.01
N ASP A 36 6.05 0.15 1.21
CA ASP A 36 5.55 0.79 2.41
C ASP A 36 6.40 2.01 2.82
N LEU A 37 5.76 2.91 3.56
CA LEU A 37 6.43 4.07 4.13
C LEU A 37 6.81 3.75 5.58
N THR A 38 8.10 3.53 5.83
CA THR A 38 8.62 3.15 7.15
C THR A 38 9.16 4.34 7.93
N PHE A 39 9.25 4.19 9.26
CA PHE A 39 9.91 5.17 10.12
C PHE A 39 11.38 5.38 9.73
N ASP A 40 12.09 4.31 9.38
CA ASP A 40 13.49 4.38 8.98
C ASP A 40 13.69 5.19 7.70
N TYR A 41 12.76 5.08 6.73
CA TYR A 41 12.76 5.93 5.54
C TYR A 41 12.68 7.41 5.91
N VAL A 42 11.79 7.77 6.84
CA VAL A 42 11.66 9.16 7.32
C VAL A 42 12.93 9.61 8.02
N LYS A 43 13.50 8.80 8.92
CA LYS A 43 14.72 9.13 9.66
C LYS A 43 15.90 9.40 8.73
N ILE A 44 16.15 8.52 7.76
CA ILE A 44 17.25 8.67 6.78
C ILE A 44 17.13 9.98 5.99
N ASN A 45 15.91 10.35 5.60
CA ASN A 45 15.68 11.52 4.75
C ASN A 45 15.47 12.82 5.54
N ALA A 46 15.09 12.76 6.82
CA ALA A 46 14.92 13.94 7.68
C ALA A 46 16.26 14.57 8.06
N ASP A 47 17.28 13.74 8.29
CA ASP A 47 18.63 14.21 8.68
C ASP A 47 19.41 14.82 7.50
N TYR A 48 18.92 14.66 6.26
CA TYR A 48 19.60 15.15 5.04
C TYR A 48 19.55 16.68 4.86
N ARG A 49 18.78 17.41 5.68
CA ARG A 49 18.63 18.88 5.63
C ARG A 49 19.00 19.60 6.94
N SER A 50 19.72 18.94 7.85
CA SER A 50 20.24 19.58 9.07
C SER A 50 21.62 20.20 8.83
#